data_AF-A0A1V4VSP8-F1
#
_entry.id   AF-A0A1V4VSP8-F1
#
_cell.length_a   1.000
_cell.length_b   1.000
_cell.length_c   1.000
_cell.angle_alpha   90.00
_cell.angle_beta   90.00
_cell.angle_gamma   90.00
#
_symmetry.space_group_name_H-M   'P 1'
#
loop_
_entity.id
_entity.type
_entity.pdbx_description
1 polymer ?
#
loop_
_entity_poly.entity_id
_entity_poly.type
_entity_poly.pdbx_seq_one_letter_code
_entity_poly.pdbx_strand_id
1 'polypeptide(L)'
;MKEGCGAEKEFINLDWLGRYKMKDSENYIIYALCVKLIMLLQKRGYCVMRVEVNQDLCISCGTCIDLCPEVFKWNDDDKASSAVDEVPVDLEEQAREAVESCPTEAITDI
;
A
#
# COMPACT_ATOMS: atom_id res chain seq x y z
N MET A 1 5.67 13.84 18.73
CA MET A 1 4.56 13.14 18.06
C MET A 1 5.11 12.58 16.76
N LYS A 2 5.61 11.33 16.80
CA LYS A 2 6.02 10.57 15.62
C LYS A 2 5.65 9.12 15.93
N GLU A 3 4.42 8.75 15.63
CA GLU A 3 4.01 7.35 15.57
C GLU A 3 3.91 7.01 14.08
N GLY A 4 5.08 6.90 13.45
CA GLY A 4 5.20 6.26 12.14
C GLY A 4 5.07 4.76 12.36
N CYS A 5 4.24 4.12 11.55
CA CYS A 5 3.81 2.72 11.62
C CYS A 5 5.01 1.75 11.56
N GLY A 6 5.71 1.59 12.68
CA GLY A 6 6.56 0.44 12.97
C GLY A 6 5.70 -0.71 13.47
N ALA A 7 4.89 -1.30 12.60
CA ALA A 7 4.30 -2.60 12.89
C ALA A 7 5.37 -3.66 12.66
N GLU A 8 5.91 -4.17 13.76
CA GLU A 8 6.76 -5.34 13.78
C GLU A 8 6.12 -6.45 12.93
N LYS A 9 6.97 -7.07 12.11
CA LYS A 9 6.65 -8.13 11.18
C LYS A 9 6.11 -9.36 11.91
N GLU A 10 4.84 -9.38 12.29
CA GLU A 10 4.10 -10.64 12.41
C GLU A 10 3.55 -11.01 11.03
N PHE A 11 4.46 -11.52 10.20
CA PHE A 11 4.11 -12.36 9.07
C PHE A 11 3.09 -13.39 9.57
N ILE A 12 1.84 -13.30 9.12
CA ILE A 12 0.97 -14.46 9.04
C ILE A 12 1.65 -15.40 8.05
N ASN A 13 2.55 -16.24 8.57
CA ASN A 13 3.37 -17.11 7.77
C ASN A 13 2.43 -18.11 7.07
N LEU A 14 2.47 -18.13 5.73
CA LEU A 14 1.77 -19.10 4.87
C LEU A 14 2.10 -20.56 5.24
N ASP A 15 3.12 -20.79 6.07
CA ASP A 15 3.45 -22.08 6.67
C ASP A 15 2.35 -22.65 7.59
N TRP A 16 1.44 -21.83 8.11
CA TRP A 16 0.23 -22.32 8.82
C TRP A 16 -0.84 -22.84 7.87
N LEU A 17 -1.01 -22.19 6.71
CA LEU A 17 -1.95 -22.60 5.66
C LEU A 17 -1.49 -23.88 4.94
N GLY A 18 -0.18 -24.15 4.90
CA GLY A 18 0.40 -25.37 4.32
C GLY A 18 0.17 -26.66 5.14
N ARG A 19 -0.12 -26.56 6.45
CA ARG A 19 -0.45 -27.76 7.27
C ARG A 19 -1.90 -28.18 7.18
N TYR A 20 -2.78 -27.36 6.62
CA TYR A 20 -4.18 -27.72 6.43
C TYR A 20 -4.33 -28.49 5.11
N LYS A 21 -3.85 -29.73 5.07
CA LYS A 21 -4.15 -30.65 3.97
C LYS A 21 -5.66 -30.75 3.81
N MET A 22 -6.17 -30.17 2.72
CA MET A 22 -7.53 -30.30 2.23
C MET A 22 -7.96 -31.78 2.25
N LYS A 23 -9.03 -32.09 3.00
CA LYS A 23 -9.65 -33.41 2.95
C LYS A 23 -11.15 -33.46 2.66
N ASP A 24 -11.94 -32.39 2.87
CA ASP A 24 -13.40 -32.50 2.66
C ASP A 24 -14.07 -31.18 2.25
N SER A 25 -15.18 -31.29 1.52
CA SER A 25 -15.95 -30.16 0.94
C SER A 25 -16.59 -29.21 1.97
N GLU A 26 -16.77 -29.65 3.21
CA GLU A 26 -17.26 -28.82 4.32
C GLU A 26 -16.19 -27.82 4.81
N ASN A 27 -14.90 -28.11 4.58
CA ASN A 27 -13.80 -27.19 4.91
C ASN A 27 -13.70 -26.00 3.95
N TYR A 28 -14.31 -26.09 2.76
CA TYR A 28 -14.32 -24.97 1.81
C TYR A 28 -15.17 -23.81 2.30
N ILE A 29 -16.30 -24.08 2.96
CA ILE A 29 -17.17 -23.02 3.51
C ILE A 29 -16.47 -22.30 4.67
N ILE A 30 -15.80 -23.04 5.56
CA ILE A 30 -15.02 -22.46 6.66
C ILE A 30 -13.85 -21.63 6.10
N TYR A 31 -13.13 -22.15 5.09
CA TYR A 31 -12.05 -21.42 4.42
C TYR A 31 -12.56 -20.15 3.74
N ALA A 32 -13.66 -20.23 2.98
CA ALA A 32 -14.27 -19.09 2.29
C ALA A 32 -14.80 -18.05 3.29
N LEU A 33 -15.37 -18.46 4.43
CA LEU A 33 -15.79 -17.56 5.50
C LEU A 33 -14.59 -16.93 6.22
N CYS A 34 -13.51 -17.67 6.46
CA CYS A 34 -12.27 -17.13 7.01
C CYS A 34 -11.62 -16.13 6.05
N VAL A 35 -11.51 -16.44 4.75
CA VAL A 35 -11.00 -15.51 3.73
C VAL A 35 -11.91 -14.29 3.64
N LYS A 36 -13.22 -14.47 3.61
CA LYS A 36 -14.18 -13.36 3.58
C LYS A 36 -14.13 -12.53 4.86
N LEU A 37 -13.88 -13.13 6.02
CA LEU A 37 -13.71 -12.43 7.29
C LEU A 37 -12.38 -11.68 7.34
N ILE A 38 -11.27 -12.29 6.89
CA ILE A 38 -9.97 -11.62 6.73
C ILE A 38 -10.11 -10.43 5.78
N MET A 39 -10.80 -10.61 4.64
CA MET A 39 -11.09 -9.53 3.70
C MET A 39 -12.06 -8.46 4.24
N LEU A 40 -12.94 -8.82 5.17
CA LEU A 40 -13.82 -7.88 5.86
C LEU A 40 -13.10 -7.15 7.02
N LEU A 41 -12.10 -7.78 7.65
CA LEU A 41 -11.28 -7.19 8.70
C LEU A 41 -10.22 -6.23 8.12
N GLN A 42 -9.75 -6.46 6.89
CA GLN A 42 -8.96 -5.48 6.11
C GLN A 42 -9.67 -4.12 5.94
N LYS A 43 -11.00 -4.06 6.06
CA LYS A 43 -11.77 -2.79 5.95
C LYS A 43 -11.85 -1.96 7.24
N ARG A 44 -11.28 -2.41 8.37
CA ARG A 44 -11.52 -1.78 9.69
C ARG A 44 -10.28 -1.26 10.42
N GLY A 45 -9.09 -1.38 9.84
CA GLY A 45 -7.85 -0.92 10.49
C GLY A 45 -6.60 -1.37 9.74
N TYR A 46 -6.64 -1.34 8.41
CA TYR A 46 -5.45 -1.49 7.60
C TYR A 46 -4.66 -0.18 7.68
N CYS A 47 -3.36 -0.26 7.97
CA CYS A 47 -2.46 0.89 7.96
C CYS A 47 -2.33 1.37 6.53
N VAL A 48 -3.26 2.23 6.10
CA VAL A 48 -3.25 2.79 4.75
C VAL A 48 -2.12 3.80 4.66
N MET A 49 -1.07 3.48 3.89
CA MET A 49 -0.07 4.48 3.51
C MET A 49 -0.77 5.57 2.71
N ARG A 50 -0.53 6.83 3.05
CA ARG A 50 -0.94 7.98 2.24
C ARG A 50 0.30 8.71 1.75
N VAL A 51 0.22 9.33 0.59
CA VAL A 51 1.33 10.11 0.03
C VAL A 51 0.87 11.52 -0.30
N GLU A 52 1.71 12.49 0.03
CA GLU A 52 1.51 13.89 -0.29
C GLU A 52 2.72 14.41 -1.07
N VAL A 53 2.47 15.21 -2.12
CA VAL A 53 3.52 15.80 -2.95
C VAL A 53 3.57 17.29 -2.72
N ASN A 54 4.71 17.78 -2.22
CA ASN A 54 5.00 19.19 -2.10
C ASN A 54 5.23 19.81 -3.48
N GLN A 55 4.32 20.70 -3.88
CA GLN A 55 4.32 21.33 -5.19
C GLN A 55 5.48 22.32 -5.38
N ASP A 56 6.01 22.90 -4.30
CA ASP A 56 7.14 23.84 -4.34
C ASP A 56 8.48 23.11 -4.55
N LEU A 57 8.62 21.89 -4.01
CA LEU A 57 9.83 21.07 -4.14
C LEU A 57 9.81 20.16 -5.38
N CYS A 58 8.63 19.92 -5.95
CA CYS A 58 8.48 19.06 -7.11
C CYS A 58 9.11 19.70 -8.35
N ILE A 59 10.08 19.02 -8.96
CA ILE A 59 10.76 19.48 -10.18
C ILE A 59 10.24 18.80 -11.46
N SER A 60 9.10 18.10 -11.37
CA SER A 60 8.49 17.40 -12.52
C SER A 60 9.43 16.37 -13.19
N CYS A 61 10.22 15.65 -12.39
CA CYS A 61 11.17 14.66 -12.92
C CYS A 61 10.50 13.41 -13.53
N GLY A 62 9.27 13.09 -13.12
CA GLY A 62 8.49 11.96 -13.65
C GLY A 62 8.74 10.61 -12.98
N THR A 63 9.82 10.45 -12.20
CA THR A 63 10.20 9.17 -11.60
C THR A 63 9.10 8.51 -10.76
N CYS A 64 8.35 9.27 -9.98
CA CYS A 64 7.25 8.74 -9.15
C CYS A 64 6.10 8.17 -10.00
N ILE A 65 5.79 8.79 -11.14
CA ILE A 65 4.72 8.36 -12.04
C ILE A 65 5.18 7.15 -12.86
N ASP A 66 6.46 7.05 -13.20
CA ASP A 66 7.02 5.87 -13.86
C ASP A 66 7.05 4.65 -12.94
N LEU A 67 7.32 4.85 -11.65
CA LEU A 67 7.35 3.79 -10.64
C LEU A 67 5.96 3.33 -10.21
N CYS A 68 5.02 4.25 -10.01
CA CYS A 68 3.68 3.93 -9.54
C CYS A 68 2.61 4.86 -10.17
N PRO A 69 2.26 4.64 -11.46
CA PRO A 69 1.30 5.48 -12.18
C PRO A 69 -0.14 5.39 -11.63
N GLU A 70 -0.44 4.35 -10.86
CA GLU A 70 -1.73 4.17 -10.19
C GLU A 70 -1.90 5.11 -8.99
N VAL A 71 -0.79 5.50 -8.36
CA VAL A 71 -0.78 6.33 -7.14
C VAL A 71 -0.42 7.79 -7.44
N PHE A 72 0.39 8.06 -8.47
CA PHE A 72 0.81 9.41 -8.83
C PHE A 72 0.29 9.82 -10.21
N LYS A 73 -0.12 11.08 -10.33
CA LYS A 73 -0.57 11.69 -11.59
C LYS A 73 -0.04 13.10 -11.74
N TRP A 74 0.02 13.57 -12.98
CA TRP A 74 0.25 14.98 -13.28
C TRP A 74 -0.99 15.80 -12.94
N ASN A 75 -0.78 16.96 -12.31
CA ASN A 75 -1.81 17.98 -12.13
C ASN A 75 -1.74 19.04 -13.24
N ASP A 76 -2.58 20.06 -13.15
CA ASP A 76 -2.69 21.14 -14.16
C ASP A 76 -1.44 22.04 -14.23
N ASP A 77 -0.55 21.99 -13.25
CA ASP A 77 0.71 22.75 -13.18
C ASP A 77 1.93 21.92 -13.64
N ASP A 78 1.70 20.79 -14.33
CA ASP A 78 2.72 19.81 -14.75
C ASP A 78 3.57 19.28 -13.56
N LYS A 79 3.00 19.26 -12.36
CA LYS A 79 3.60 18.70 -11.14
C LYS A 79 2.98 17.36 -10.78
N ALA A 80 3.75 16.52 -10.08
CA ALA A 80 3.23 15.28 -9.57
C ALA A 80 2.26 15.56 -8.40
N SER A 81 1.19 14.78 -8.33
CA SER A 81 0.17 14.81 -7.29
C SER A 81 -0.32 13.40 -6.99
N SER A 82 -0.88 13.17 -5.80
CA SER A 82 -1.50 11.89 -5.48
C SER A 82 -2.81 11.71 -6.29
N ALA A 83 -2.95 10.56 -6.92
CA ALA A 83 -4.13 10.15 -7.66
C ALA A 83 -5.18 9.50 -6.77
N VAL A 84 -4.75 8.93 -5.64
CA VAL A 84 -5.57 8.23 -4.66
C VAL A 84 -5.37 8.84 -3.27
N ASP A 85 -6.43 8.83 -2.45
CA ASP A 85 -6.35 9.29 -1.05
C ASP A 85 -5.64 8.26 -0.16
N GLU A 86 -5.75 6.97 -0.49
CA GLU A 86 -5.19 5.84 0.26
C GLU A 86 -4.50 4.89 -0.72
N VAL A 87 -3.24 4.55 -0.43
CA VAL A 87 -2.46 3.63 -1.28
C VAL A 87 -2.93 2.20 -1.02
N PRO A 88 -3.29 1.44 -2.08
CA PRO A 88 -3.61 0.02 -1.95
C PRO A 88 -2.39 -0.77 -1.45
N VAL A 89 -2.63 -1.81 -0.63
CA VAL A 89 -1.61 -2.72 -0.08
C VAL A 89 -0.63 -3.21 -1.15
N ASP A 90 -1.19 -3.57 -2.30
CA ASP A 90 -0.44 -4.16 -3.43
C ASP A 90 0.54 -3.16 -4.07
N LEU A 91 0.36 -1.86 -3.80
CA LEU A 91 1.14 -0.76 -4.36
C LEU A 91 1.98 -0.02 -3.31
N GLU A 92 1.89 -0.36 -2.03
CA GLU A 92 2.64 0.33 -0.97
C GLU A 92 4.15 0.25 -1.15
N GLU A 93 4.65 -0.90 -1.60
CA GLU A 93 6.08 -1.08 -1.84
C GLU A 93 6.55 -0.15 -2.97
N GLN A 94 5.80 -0.08 -4.07
CA GLN A 94 6.09 0.81 -5.20
C GLN A 94 5.95 2.28 -4.82
N ALA A 95 4.92 2.64 -4.05
CA ALA A 95 4.73 3.99 -3.55
C ALA A 95 5.88 4.41 -2.61
N ARG A 96 6.37 3.51 -1.76
CA ARG A 96 7.52 3.76 -0.89
C ARG A 96 8.81 3.92 -1.71
N GLU A 97 9.02 3.08 -2.70
CA GLU A 97 10.16 3.22 -3.63
C GLU A 97 10.10 4.57 -4.38
N ALA A 98 8.91 5.02 -4.78
CA ALA A 98 8.71 6.32 -5.40
C ALA A 98 9.03 7.49 -4.47
N VAL A 99 8.70 7.37 -3.17
CA VAL A 99 9.06 8.36 -2.14
C VAL A 99 10.58 8.42 -1.99
N GLU A 100 11.25 7.28 -1.83
CA GLU A 100 12.71 7.20 -1.65
C GLU A 100 13.50 7.61 -2.90
N SER A 101 12.93 7.39 -4.09
CA SER A 101 13.56 7.72 -5.36
C SER A 101 13.45 9.21 -5.73
N CYS A 102 12.71 10.02 -4.97
CA CYS A 102 12.52 11.42 -5.29
C CYS A 102 13.81 12.22 -5.04
N PRO A 103 14.44 12.80 -6.08
CA PRO A 103 15.73 13.48 -5.93
C PRO A 103 15.67 14.77 -5.12
N THR A 104 14.46 15.33 -4.95
CA THR A 104 14.22 16.56 -4.18
C THR A 104 13.45 16.31 -2.89
N GLU A 105 13.23 15.04 -2.52
CA GLU A 105 12.46 14.66 -1.33
C GLU A 105 11.08 15.37 -1.27
N ALA A 106 10.49 15.61 -2.45
CA ALA A 106 9.23 16.34 -2.56
C ALA A 106 7.99 15.52 -2.16
N ILE A 107 8.16 14.22 -1.89
CA ILE A 107 7.08 13.29 -1.59
C ILE A 107 7.21 12.86 -0.12
N THR A 108 6.12 12.86 0.63
CA THR A 108 6.07 12.44 2.03
C THR A 108 4.99 11.39 2.23
N ASP A 109 5.31 10.34 3.02
CA ASP A 109 4.35 9.33 3.47
C ASP A 109 3.70 9.72 4.81
N ILE A 110 2.38 9.51 4.94
CA ILE A 110 1.54 9.92 6.08
C ILE A 110 0.63 8.77 6.52
#